data_AF-A0A4Y9QQU8-F1
#
_entry.id   AF-A0A4Y9QQU8-F1
#
_cell.length_a   1.000
_cell.length_b   1.000
_cell.length_c   1.000
_cell.angle_alpha   90.00
_cell.angle_beta   90.00
_cell.angle_gamma   90.00
#
_symmetry.space_group_name_H-M   'P 1'
#
loop_
_entity.id
_entity.type
_entity.pdbx_description
1 polymer ?
#
loop_
_entity_poly.entity_id
_entity_poly.type
_entity_poly.pdbx_seq_one_letter_code
_entity_poly.pdbx_strand_id
1 'polypeptide(L)'
;MRELIKEAIADLKKNDGFVYVTSDGKRIDLHEAAARGIAVTPVNPKDDVIKKLENAGLFLTDGRFVNDLNELIGLITGQSSGKSSKRRTFSDSEKSKILEEWKKVEAAGKKTKAAFAREVGIGYQTFINWLRG
;
A
#
# COMPACT_ATOMS: atom_id res chain seq x y z
N MET A 1 -16.95 -8.44 15.39
CA MET A 1 -16.15 -7.71 14.38
C MET A 1 -15.12 -6.77 14.99
N ARG A 2 -15.50 -5.66 15.66
CA ARG A 2 -14.52 -4.73 16.25
C ARG A 2 -13.51 -5.40 17.20
N GLU A 3 -14.00 -6.26 18.09
CA GLU A 3 -13.12 -6.96 19.05
C GLU A 3 -12.22 -7.99 18.37
N LEU A 4 -12.69 -8.65 17.30
CA LEU A 4 -11.90 -9.58 16.50
C LEU A 4 -10.74 -8.87 15.77
N ILE A 5 -10.99 -7.67 15.24
CA ILE A 5 -9.93 -6.84 14.63
C ILE A 5 -8.90 -6.41 15.68
N LYS A 6 -9.35 -6.01 16.88
CA LYS A 6 -8.44 -5.65 17.97
C LYS A 6 -7.58 -6.82 18.43
N GLU A 7 -8.17 -8.01 18.57
CA GLU A 7 -7.46 -9.25 18.93
C GLU A 7 -6.42 -9.59 17.87
N ALA A 8 -6.79 -9.59 16.58
CA ALA A 8 -5.88 -9.82 15.46
C ALA A 8 -4.69 -8.83 15.46
N ILE A 9 -4.95 -7.55 15.70
CA ILE A 9 -3.88 -6.53 15.81
C ILE A 9 -2.97 -6.83 17.01
N ALA A 10 -3.53 -7.20 18.16
CA ALA A 10 -2.75 -7.51 19.35
C ALA A 10 -1.88 -8.77 19.15
N ASP A 11 -2.42 -9.81 18.53
CA ASP A 11 -1.72 -11.06 18.21
C ASP A 11 -0.52 -10.80 17.27
N LEU A 12 -0.71 -9.96 16.24
CA LEU A 12 0.35 -9.59 15.30
C LEU A 12 1.40 -8.65 15.90
N LYS A 13 1.02 -7.74 16.81
CA LYS A 13 1.96 -6.82 17.46
C LYS A 13 2.77 -7.44 18.58
N LYS A 14 2.22 -8.45 19.27
CA LYS A 14 2.91 -9.14 20.37
C LYS A 14 3.89 -10.20 19.87
N ASN A 15 3.61 -10.80 18.71
CA ASN A 15 4.40 -11.90 18.16
C ASN A 15 5.01 -11.47 16.83
N ASP A 16 6.12 -10.73 16.91
CA ASP A 16 6.91 -10.32 15.73
C ASP A 16 7.76 -11.49 15.15
N GLY A 17 7.70 -12.67 15.78
CA GLY A 17 8.42 -13.88 15.41
C GLY A 17 7.53 -15.14 15.35
N PHE A 18 8.14 -16.27 15.01
CA PHE A 18 7.45 -17.56 14.99
C PHE A 18 6.97 -17.94 16.40
N VAL A 19 5.73 -18.39 16.50
CA VAL A 19 5.17 -18.96 17.72
C VAL A 19 5.41 -20.45 17.68
N TYR A 20 6.01 -21.01 18.73
CA TYR A 20 6.31 -22.43 18.80
C TYR A 20 5.14 -23.18 19.42
N VAL A 21 4.68 -24.22 18.74
CA VAL A 21 3.50 -25.00 19.14
C VAL A 21 3.92 -26.45 19.35
N THR A 22 3.47 -27.05 20.45
CA THR A 22 3.69 -28.47 20.74
C THR A 22 2.80 -29.35 19.86
N SER A 23 3.05 -30.67 19.86
CA SER A 23 2.18 -31.66 19.19
C SER A 23 0.70 -31.55 19.57
N ASP A 24 0.41 -31.01 20.75
CA ASP A 24 -0.93 -30.89 21.31
C ASP A 24 -1.60 -29.55 20.95
N GLY A 25 -0.98 -28.74 20.08
CA GLY A 25 -1.51 -27.43 19.68
C GLY A 25 -1.31 -26.32 20.72
N LYS A 26 -0.55 -26.56 21.79
CA LYS A 26 -0.29 -25.56 22.83
C LYS A 26 0.90 -24.69 22.45
N ARG A 27 0.71 -23.37 22.53
CA ARG A 27 1.79 -22.38 22.38
C ARG A 27 2.73 -22.48 23.58
N ILE A 28 4.03 -22.58 23.33
CA ILE A 28 5.07 -22.67 24.35
C ILE A 28 6.28 -21.83 23.91
N ASP A 29 7.03 -21.30 24.87
CA ASP A 29 8.29 -20.65 24.57
C ASP A 29 9.35 -21.67 24.14
N LEU A 30 10.21 -21.30 23.19
CA LEU A 30 11.27 -22.18 22.69
C LEU A 30 12.22 -22.64 23.80
N HIS A 31 12.52 -21.75 24.76
CA HIS A 31 13.42 -22.06 25.86
C HIS A 31 12.79 -23.06 26.84
N GLU A 32 11.50 -22.91 27.11
CA GLU A 32 10.75 -23.82 27.97
C GLU A 32 10.55 -25.19 27.32
N ALA A 33 10.30 -25.23 26.01
CA ALA A 33 10.23 -26.48 25.25
C ALA A 33 11.55 -27.24 25.25
N ALA A 34 12.68 -26.53 25.05
CA ALA A 34 14.01 -27.12 25.10
C ALA A 34 14.36 -27.67 26.49
N ALA A 35 14.04 -26.93 27.56
CA ALA A 35 14.27 -27.36 28.94
C ALA A 35 13.44 -28.59 29.33
N ARG A 36 12.25 -28.76 28.75
CA ARG A 36 11.35 -29.90 29.00
C ARG A 36 11.50 -31.05 28.00
N GLY A 37 12.37 -30.91 26.98
CA GLY A 37 12.55 -31.90 25.93
C GLY A 37 11.32 -32.10 25.03
N ILE A 38 10.47 -31.06 24.90
CA ILE A 38 9.24 -31.12 24.13
C ILE A 38 9.54 -30.68 22.68
N ALA A 39 9.20 -31.53 21.71
CA ALA A 39 9.28 -31.18 20.30
C ALA A 39 8.26 -30.09 19.96
N VAL A 40 8.72 -29.01 19.33
CA VAL A 40 7.89 -27.88 18.93
C VAL A 40 8.04 -27.58 17.45
N THR A 41 6.95 -27.11 16.85
CA THR A 41 6.92 -26.67 15.45
C THR A 41 6.77 -25.15 15.42
N PRO A 42 7.61 -24.41 14.67
CA PRO A 42 7.42 -22.99 14.46
C PRO A 42 6.20 -22.75 13.56
N VAL A 43 5.26 -21.95 14.03
CA VAL A 43 4.06 -21.52 13.30
C VAL A 43 4.09 -20.01 13.14
N ASN A 44 3.72 -19.53 11.95
CA ASN A 44 3.62 -18.09 11.72
C ASN A 44 2.27 -17.58 12.25
N PRO A 45 2.26 -16.66 13.24
CA PRO A 45 1.02 -16.11 13.80
C PRO A 45 0.17 -15.39 12.76
N LYS A 46 0.76 -14.96 11.63
CA LYS A 46 0.03 -14.35 10.52
C LYS A 46 -0.98 -15.32 9.90
N ASP A 47 -0.63 -16.60 9.77
CA ASP A 47 -1.50 -17.59 9.10
C ASP A 47 -2.74 -17.88 9.95
N ASP A 48 -2.58 -17.95 11.26
CA ASP A 48 -3.69 -18.10 12.21
C ASP A 48 -4.65 -16.90 12.15
N VAL A 49 -4.09 -15.69 12.12
CA VAL A 49 -4.87 -14.45 12.06
C VAL A 49 -5.61 -14.34 10.72
N ILE A 50 -4.96 -14.69 9.60
CA ILE A 50 -5.59 -14.73 8.28
C ILE A 50 -6.79 -15.69 8.30
N LYS A 51 -6.62 -16.94 8.77
CA LYS A 51 -7.72 -17.90 8.86
C LYS A 51 -8.86 -17.42 9.76
N LYS A 52 -8.56 -16.83 10.91
CA LYS A 52 -9.57 -16.24 11.82
C LYS A 52 -10.38 -15.13 11.12
N LEU A 53 -9.70 -14.28 10.35
CA LEU A 53 -10.33 -13.17 9.61
C LEU A 53 -11.17 -13.68 8.43
N GLU A 54 -10.66 -14.64 7.67
CA GLU A 54 -11.38 -15.26 6.55
C GLU A 54 -12.65 -15.98 7.02
N ASN A 55 -12.59 -16.72 8.14
CA ASN A 55 -13.77 -17.34 8.76
C ASN A 55 -14.83 -16.32 9.19
N ALA A 56 -14.44 -15.08 9.47
CA ALA A 56 -15.35 -13.98 9.77
C ALA A 56 -15.81 -13.21 8.51
N GLY A 57 -15.44 -13.68 7.31
CA GLY A 57 -15.75 -13.05 6.02
C GLY A 57 -14.83 -11.89 5.64
N LEU A 58 -13.70 -11.70 6.34
CA LEU A 58 -12.71 -10.67 6.03
C LEU A 58 -11.54 -11.28 5.26
N PHE A 59 -11.69 -11.38 3.95
CA PHE A 59 -10.68 -11.89 3.03
C PHE A 59 -9.61 -10.83 2.73
N LEU A 60 -8.83 -10.44 3.75
CA LEU A 60 -7.79 -9.39 3.61
C LEU A 60 -6.62 -9.80 2.70
N THR A 61 -6.55 -11.07 2.30
CA THR A 61 -5.63 -11.62 1.30
C THR A 61 -6.12 -11.40 -0.14
N ASP A 62 -7.41 -11.17 -0.35
CA ASP A 62 -7.99 -10.87 -1.66
C ASP A 62 -7.91 -9.37 -1.95
N GLY A 63 -7.04 -9.01 -2.90
CA GLY A 63 -6.85 -7.62 -3.32
C GLY A 63 -8.11 -6.94 -3.86
N ARG A 64 -9.07 -7.68 -4.44
CA ARG A 64 -10.34 -7.10 -4.92
C ARG A 64 -11.23 -6.74 -3.74
N PHE A 65 -11.42 -7.68 -2.81
CA PHE A 65 -12.17 -7.44 -1.58
C PHE A 65 -11.61 -6.25 -0.79
N VAL A 66 -10.29 -6.15 -0.65
CA VAL A 66 -9.65 -5.03 0.04
C VAL A 66 -9.89 -3.69 -0.67
N ASN A 67 -9.85 -3.68 -2.00
CA ASN A 67 -10.15 -2.47 -2.78
C ASN A 67 -11.61 -2.03 -2.60
N ASP A 68 -12.56 -2.97 -2.73
CA ASP A 68 -13.99 -2.70 -2.57
C ASP A 68 -14.32 -2.22 -1.14
N LEU A 69 -13.68 -2.83 -0.13
CA LEU A 69 -13.82 -2.43 1.28
C LEU A 69 -13.27 -1.02 1.52
N ASN A 70 -12.10 -0.69 0.96
CA ASN A 70 -11.54 0.65 1.04
C ASN A 70 -12.41 1.68 0.31
N GLU A 71 -12.99 1.30 -0.84
CA GLU A 71 -13.93 2.13 -1.58
C GLU A 71 -15.17 2.46 -0.75
N LEU A 72 -15.80 1.43 -0.15
CA LEU A 72 -16.94 1.58 0.74
C LEU A 72 -16.64 2.49 1.94
N ILE A 73 -15.50 2.26 2.63
CA ILE A 73 -15.06 3.10 3.75
C ILE A 73 -14.93 4.55 3.29
N GLY A 74 -14.35 4.77 2.10
CA GLY A 74 -14.18 6.12 1.55
C GLY A 74 -15.50 6.81 1.23
N LEU A 75 -16.46 6.10 0.63
CA LEU A 75 -17.79 6.62 0.33
C LEU A 75 -18.56 6.99 1.61
N ILE A 76 -18.45 6.19 2.68
CA ILE A 76 -19.14 6.43 3.96
C ILE A 76 -18.50 7.59 4.73
N THR A 77 -17.18 7.66 4.76
CA THR A 77 -16.45 8.64 5.56
C THR A 77 -16.25 9.99 4.86
N GLY A 78 -16.65 10.09 3.59
CA GLY A 78 -16.40 11.27 2.75
C GLY A 78 -14.92 11.50 2.44
N GLN A 79 -14.04 10.59 2.85
CA GLN A 79 -12.65 10.57 2.42
C GLN A 79 -12.56 9.79 1.13
N SER A 80 -12.28 10.46 0.00
CA SER A 80 -12.01 9.74 -1.24
C SER A 80 -10.92 8.70 -1.00
N SER A 81 -11.27 7.42 -1.12
CA SER A 81 -10.36 6.26 -1.01
C SER A 81 -9.38 6.16 -2.18
N GLY A 82 -9.23 7.23 -2.95
CA GLY A 82 -8.28 7.35 -4.02
C GLY A 82 -6.96 7.95 -3.55
N LYS A 83 -6.06 7.11 -3.02
CA LYS A 83 -4.65 7.24 -3.41
C LYS A 83 -4.42 6.60 -4.79
N SER A 84 -5.37 6.80 -5.70
CA SER A 84 -5.08 6.76 -7.12
C SER A 84 -4.11 7.92 -7.33
N SER A 85 -2.85 7.58 -7.59
CA SER A 85 -1.98 8.41 -8.41
C SER A 85 -2.70 8.63 -9.75
N LYS A 86 -3.69 9.54 -9.76
CA LYS A 86 -4.25 10.08 -10.99
C LYS A 86 -3.06 10.78 -11.61
N ARG A 87 -2.38 10.11 -12.54
CA ARG A 87 -1.53 10.78 -13.53
C ARG A 87 -2.36 11.96 -13.98
N ARG A 88 -1.90 13.16 -13.65
CA ARG A 88 -2.58 14.40 -14.05
C ARG A 88 -2.73 14.33 -15.56
N THR A 89 -3.97 14.16 -16.02
CA THR A 89 -4.31 14.19 -17.43
C THR A 89 -4.44 15.65 -17.80
N PHE A 90 -3.60 16.10 -18.73
CA PHE A 90 -3.65 17.46 -19.23
C PHE A 90 -4.56 17.50 -20.45
N SER A 91 -5.47 18.46 -20.47
CA SER A 91 -6.24 18.79 -21.67
C SER A 91 -5.34 19.40 -22.76
N ASP A 92 -5.78 19.37 -24.01
CA ASP A 92 -5.04 20.00 -25.12
C ASP A 92 -4.81 21.50 -24.87
N SER A 93 -5.77 22.17 -24.22
CA SER A 93 -5.64 23.58 -23.84
C SER A 93 -4.52 23.85 -22.83
N GLU A 94 -4.32 22.93 -21.88
CA GLU A 94 -3.24 23.02 -20.89
C GLU A 94 -1.90 22.69 -21.53
N LYS A 95 -1.85 21.67 -22.38
CA LYS A 95 -0.67 21.33 -23.18
C LYS A 95 -0.17 22.55 -23.97
N SER A 96 -1.05 23.25 -24.69
CA SER A 96 -0.65 24.44 -25.46
C SER A 96 -0.08 25.56 -24.59
N LYS A 97 -0.70 25.88 -23.46
CA LYS A 97 -0.19 26.90 -22.52
C LYS A 97 1.21 26.55 -21.99
N ILE A 98 1.41 25.27 -21.64
CA ILE A 98 2.67 24.78 -21.08
C ILE A 98 3.79 24.83 -22.15
N LEU A 99 3.46 24.54 -23.41
CA LEU A 99 4.41 24.65 -24.52
C LEU A 99 4.77 26.11 -24.85
N GLU A 100 3.82 27.04 -24.76
CA GLU A 100 4.10 28.47 -24.92
C GLU A 100 4.99 29.02 -23.80
N GLU A 101 4.72 28.61 -22.56
CA GLU A 101 5.55 28.97 -21.41
C GLU A 101 6.95 28.38 -21.54
N TRP A 102 7.08 27.13 -21.99
CA TRP A 102 8.36 26.53 -22.31
C TRP A 102 9.14 27.35 -23.34
N LYS A 103 8.52 27.78 -24.44
CA LYS A 103 9.19 28.63 -25.46
C LYS A 103 9.74 29.92 -24.87
N LYS A 104 9.01 30.56 -23.94
CA LYS A 104 9.47 31.77 -23.24
C LYS A 104 10.65 31.47 -22.31
N VAL A 105 10.60 30.36 -21.59
CA VAL A 105 11.65 29.92 -20.65
C VAL A 105 12.92 29.48 -21.40
N GLU A 106 12.76 28.83 -22.55
CA GLU A 106 13.85 28.40 -23.45
C GLU A 106 14.53 29.60 -24.09
N ALA A 107 13.75 30.57 -24.60
CA ALA A 107 14.30 31.82 -25.14
C ALA A 107 15.06 32.65 -24.09
N ALA A 108 14.61 32.59 -22.83
CA ALA A 108 15.30 33.25 -21.72
C ALA A 108 16.53 32.46 -21.20
N GLY A 109 16.73 31.21 -21.63
CA GLY A 109 17.82 30.33 -21.18
C GLY A 109 17.77 29.98 -19.69
N LYS A 110 16.65 30.20 -19.00
CA LYS A 110 16.59 30.19 -17.53
C LYS A 110 16.49 28.80 -16.91
N LYS A 111 15.95 27.80 -17.62
CA LYS A 111 15.70 26.45 -17.07
C LYS A 111 15.94 25.35 -18.10
N THR A 112 16.33 24.18 -17.62
CA THR A 112 16.43 22.97 -18.43
C THR A 112 15.04 22.32 -18.61
N LYS A 113 14.87 21.55 -19.69
CA LYS A 113 13.63 20.80 -19.99
C LYS A 113 13.18 19.91 -18.82
N ALA A 114 14.14 19.32 -18.12
CA ALA A 114 13.88 18.48 -16.95
C ALA A 114 13.42 19.28 -15.73
N ALA A 115 14.01 20.45 -15.48
CA ALA A 115 13.61 21.31 -14.37
C ALA A 115 12.18 21.85 -14.58
N PHE A 116 11.87 22.31 -15.80
CA PHE A 116 10.54 22.79 -16.15
C PHE A 116 9.48 21.71 -16.07
N ALA A 117 9.74 20.51 -16.60
CA ALA A 117 8.78 19.39 -16.52
C ALA A 117 8.43 19.04 -15.06
N ARG A 118 9.42 19.03 -14.15
CA ARG A 118 9.18 18.77 -12.72
C ARG A 118 8.35 19.87 -12.06
N GLU A 119 8.62 21.13 -12.38
CA GLU A 119 7.91 22.28 -11.83
C GLU A 119 6.44 22.30 -12.24
N VAL A 120 6.14 21.94 -13.49
CA VAL A 120 4.77 21.84 -14.00
C VAL A 120 4.08 20.54 -13.56
N GLY A 121 4.84 19.59 -13.00
CA GLY A 121 4.33 18.29 -12.55
C GLY A 121 4.05 17.32 -13.68
N ILE A 122 4.78 17.45 -14.80
CA ILE A 122 4.71 16.54 -15.96
C ILE A 122 5.90 15.59 -15.92
N GLY A 123 5.67 14.32 -16.24
CA GLY A 123 6.76 13.37 -16.46
C GLY A 123 7.67 13.83 -17.61
N TYR A 124 8.98 13.85 -17.39
CA TYR A 124 9.94 14.36 -18.38
C TYR A 124 9.76 13.73 -19.78
N GLN A 125 9.53 12.41 -19.85
CA GLN A 125 9.31 11.72 -21.12
C GLN A 125 8.04 12.21 -21.85
N THR A 126 6.96 12.46 -21.11
CA THR A 126 5.70 13.01 -21.65
C THR A 126 5.94 14.41 -22.21
N PHE A 127 6.65 15.25 -21.47
CA PHE A 127 6.99 16.60 -21.90
C PHE A 127 7.86 16.61 -23.17
N ILE A 128 8.87 15.75 -23.26
CA ILE A 128 9.69 15.62 -24.46
C ILE A 128 8.88 15.14 -25.67
N ASN A 129 7.94 14.22 -25.47
CA ASN A 129 7.05 13.76 -26.54
C ASN A 129 6.14 14.89 -27.04
N TRP A 130 5.70 15.80 -26.16
CA TRP A 130 4.93 16.98 -26.54
C TRP A 130 5.72 18.05 -27.29
N LEU A 131 7.04 18.08 -27.14
CA LEU A 131 7.92 18.99 -27.88
C LEU A 131 8.27 18.46 -29.28
N ARG A 132 8.17 17.14 -29.49
CA ARG A 132 8.53 16.47 -30.75
C ARG A 132 7.37 16.35 -31.75
N GLY A 133 6.12 16.47 -31.28
CA GLY A 133 4.91 16.40 -32.09
C GLY A 133 4.00 17.57 -31.84
#